data_AF-A0A662UPN1-F1
#
_entry.id   AF-A0A662UPN1-F1
#
_cell.length_a   1.000
_cell.length_b   1.000
_cell.length_c   1.000
_cell.angle_alpha   90.00
_cell.angle_beta   90.00
_cell.angle_gamma   90.00
#
_symmetry.space_group_name_H-M   'P 1'
#
loop_
_entity.id
_entity.type
_entity.pdbx_description
1 polymer ?
#
loop_
_entity_poly.entity_id
_entity_poly.type
_entity_poly.pdbx_seq_one_letter_code
_entity_poly.pdbx_strand_id
1 'polypeptide(L)' 'MREVDVIVKLASPAGGVKPRFTPYHVFMALRIIAEKGPIGRPSLMKDIGLGEASTKTLLRRMRSAGLIGIDSVAG' A
#
# COMPACT_ATOMS: atom_id res chain seq x y z
N MET A 1 -14.88 8.50 -9.88
CA MET A 1 -14.22 9.65 -9.20
C MET A 1 -13.89 9.28 -7.75
N ARG A 2 -14.82 8.69 -6.99
CA ARG A 2 -14.63 8.32 -5.57
C ARG A 2 -13.42 7.42 -5.28
N GLU A 3 -13.06 6.54 -6.21
CA GLU A 3 -11.98 5.56 -6.05
C GLU A 3 -10.60 6.22 -6.09
N VAL A 4 -10.43 7.20 -6.99
CA VAL A 4 -9.19 7.98 -7.12
C VAL A 4 -8.94 8.80 -5.86
N ASP A 5 -10.00 9.36 -5.26
CA ASP A 5 -9.91 10.14 -4.02
C ASP A 5 -9.35 9.31 -2.86
N VAL A 6 -9.71 8.02 -2.78
CA VAL A 6 -9.16 7.11 -1.76
C VAL A 6 -7.66 6.92 -1.99
N ILE A 7 -7.21 6.67 -3.22
CA ILE A 7 -5.80 6.50 -3.56
C ILE A 7 -4.99 7.77 -3.19
N VAL A 8 -5.50 8.94 -3.54
CA VAL A 8 -4.87 10.23 -3.22
C VAL A 8 -4.82 10.47 -1.71
N LYS A 9 -5.92 10.18 -1.00
CA LYS A 9 -6.01 10.32 0.46
C LYS A 9 -5.00 9.41 1.17
N LEU A 10 -4.81 8.18 0.69
CA LEU A 10 -3.86 7.24 1.28
C LEU A 10 -2.42 7.74 1.22
N ALA A 11 -2.05 8.47 0.16
CA ALA A 11 -0.72 9.06 -0.03
C ALA A 11 -0.56 10.47 0.57
N SER A 12 -1.64 11.06 1.08
CA SER A 12 -1.62 12.40 1.67
C SER A 12 -1.01 12.42 3.09
N PRO A 13 -0.54 13.57 3.58
CA PRO A 13 -0.06 13.70 4.95
C PRO A 13 -1.08 13.23 5.99
N ALA A 14 -0.60 12.58 7.05
CA ALA A 14 -1.42 12.29 8.24
C ALA A 14 -0.72 12.88 9.45
N GLY A 15 -1.39 13.79 10.17
CA GLY A 15 -0.79 14.51 11.29
C GLY A 15 0.42 15.37 10.89
N GLY A 16 0.39 15.99 9.71
CA GLY A 16 1.48 16.84 9.20
C GLY A 16 2.68 16.09 8.62
N VAL A 17 2.80 14.77 8.83
CA VAL A 17 3.91 13.98 8.30
C VAL A 17 3.60 13.54 6.86
N LYS A 18 4.42 14.01 5.91
CA LYS A 18 4.34 13.61 4.50
C LYS A 18 4.91 12.20 4.30
N PRO A 19 4.14 11.24 3.73
CA PRO A 19 4.68 9.93 3.40
C PRO A 19 5.75 10.01 2.30
N ARG A 20 6.67 9.05 2.28
CA ARG A 20 7.66 8.89 1.19
C ARG A 20 7.07 8.20 -0.05
N PHE A 21 5.81 7.79 -0.01
CA PHE A 21 5.11 7.15 -1.11
C PHE A 21 4.05 8.08 -1.69
N THR A 22 3.67 7.80 -2.93
CA THR A 22 2.78 8.62 -3.76
C THR A 22 1.56 7.79 -4.21
N PRO A 23 0.53 8.40 -4.82
CA PRO A 23 -0.60 7.66 -5.40
C PRO A 23 -0.17 6.53 -6.36
N TYR A 24 0.93 6.72 -7.09
CA TYR A 24 1.54 5.68 -7.93
C TYR A 24 1.85 4.40 -7.15
N HIS A 25 2.44 4.52 -5.96
CA HIS A 25 2.81 3.36 -5.15
C HIS A 25 1.59 2.63 -4.61
N VAL A 26 0.52 3.36 -4.27
CA VAL A 26 -0.76 2.76 -3.84
C VAL A 26 -1.38 1.98 -5.00
N PHE A 27 -1.44 2.59 -6.17
CA PHE A 27 -1.96 1.96 -7.39
C PHE A 27 -1.15 0.71 -7.76
N MET A 28 0.18 0.82 -7.78
CA MET A 28 1.04 -0.31 -8.11
C MET A 28 0.91 -1.46 -7.11
N ALA A 29 0.81 -1.17 -5.82
CA ALA A 29 0.58 -2.21 -4.81
C ALA A 29 -0.74 -2.95 -5.05
N LEU A 30 -1.84 -2.22 -5.30
CA LEU A 30 -3.13 -2.84 -5.62
C LEU A 30 -3.07 -3.68 -6.89
N ARG A 31 -2.45 -3.15 -7.95
CA ARG A 31 -2.28 -3.84 -9.21
C ARG A 31 -1.50 -5.14 -9.05
N ILE A 32 -0.35 -5.10 -8.35
CA ILE A 32 0.49 -6.27 -8.10
C ILE A 32 -0.29 -7.33 -7.31
N ILE A 33 -1.02 -6.93 -6.26
CA ILE A 33 -1.82 -7.87 -5.45
C ILE A 33 -2.95 -8.48 -6.28
N ALA A 34 -3.60 -7.69 -7.14
CA ALA A 34 -4.67 -8.17 -8.01
C ALA A 34 -4.16 -9.14 -9.09
N GLU A 35 -2.97 -8.88 -9.66
CA GLU A 35 -2.38 -9.71 -10.72
C GLU A 35 -1.67 -10.97 -10.18
N LYS A 36 -0.93 -10.87 -9.07
CA LYS A 36 -0.10 -11.97 -8.54
C LYS A 36 -0.77 -12.76 -7.40
N GLY A 37 -1.89 -12.27 -6.86
CA GLY A 37 -2.53 -12.86 -5.68
C GLY A 37 -1.79 -12.53 -4.37
N PRO A 38 -1.93 -13.37 -3.33
CA PRO A 38 -1.25 -13.18 -2.04
C PRO A 38 0.26 -13.04 -2.22
N ILE A 39 0.82 -11.93 -1.74
CA ILE A 39 2.24 -11.59 -1.91
C ILE A 39 2.90 -11.28 -0.56
N GLY A 40 4.10 -11.82 -0.37
CA GLY A 40 4.93 -11.53 0.79
C GLY A 40 5.42 -10.08 0.80
N ARG A 41 5.51 -9.49 2.00
CA ARG A 41 5.99 -8.12 2.20
C ARG A 41 7.35 -7.83 1.53
N PRO A 42 8.38 -8.71 1.62
CA PRO A 42 9.67 -8.45 0.98
C PRO A 42 9.59 -8.37 -0.55
N SER A 43 8.80 -9.24 -1.18
CA SER A 43 8.60 -9.23 -2.63
C SER A 43 7.88 -7.96 -3.07
N LEU A 44 6.81 -7.59 -2.36
CA LEU A 44 6.08 -6.37 -2.66
C LEU A 44 6.95 -5.12 -2.49
N MET A 45 7.80 -5.05 -1.46
CA MET A 45 8.75 -3.95 -1.26
C MET A 45 9.68 -3.75 -2.45
N LYS A 46 10.23 -4.85 -2.99
CA LYS A 46 11.10 -4.83 -4.17
C LYS A 46 10.33 -4.33 -5.39
N ASP A 47 9.12 -4.84 -5.62
CA ASP A 47 8.32 -4.51 -6.79
C ASP A 47 7.86 -3.04 -6.82
N ILE A 48 7.52 -2.46 -5.65
CA ILE A 48 7.08 -1.06 -5.56
C ILE A 48 8.22 -0.06 -5.30
N GLY A 49 9.45 -0.54 -5.06
CA GLY A 49 10.63 0.31 -4.84
C GLY A 49 10.61 1.12 -3.53
N LEU A 50 9.93 0.63 -2.49
CA LEU A 50 9.83 1.32 -1.20
C LEU A 50 10.60 0.58 -0.09
N GLY A 51 11.28 1.37 0.75
CA GLY A 51 11.88 0.89 1.99
C GLY A 51 10.85 0.39 3.01
N GLU A 52 11.32 -0.38 4.00
CA GLU A 52 10.45 -1.12 4.92
C GLU A 52 9.44 -0.25 5.67
N ALA A 53 9.88 0.87 6.24
CA ALA A 53 9.01 1.76 7.00
C ALA A 53 7.90 2.38 6.13
N SER A 54 8.24 2.78 4.90
CA SER A 54 7.30 3.34 3.93
C SER A 54 6.27 2.29 3.50
N THR A 55 6.72 1.07 3.21
CA THR A 55 5.85 -0.04 2.80
C THR A 55 4.93 -0.48 3.94
N LYS A 56 5.43 -0.62 5.17
CA LYS A 56 4.59 -0.92 6.35
C LYS A 56 3.50 0.14 6.53
N THR A 57 3.87 1.42 6.39
CA THR A 57 2.91 2.51 6.52
C THR A 57 1.86 2.47 5.41
N LEU A 58 2.28 2.26 4.16
CA LEU A 58 1.39 2.11 3.00
C LEU A 58 0.40 0.98 3.22
N LEU A 59 0.89 -0.23 3.51
CA LEU A 59 0.06 -1.42 3.73
C LEU A 59 -0.90 -1.25 4.89
N ARG A 60 -0.45 -0.64 6.00
CA ARG A 60 -1.33 -0.33 7.13
C ARG A 60 -2.49 0.57 6.70
N ARG A 61 -2.22 1.63 5.94
CA ARG A 61 -3.27 2.56 5.48
C ARG A 61 -4.23 1.88 4.50
N MET A 62 -3.71 1.09 3.56
CA MET A 62 -4.54 0.32 2.62
C MET A 62 -5.45 -0.68 3.35
N ARG A 63 -4.92 -1.36 4.38
CA ARG A 63 -5.71 -2.25 5.25
C ARG A 63 -6.79 -1.49 6.01
N SER A 64 -6.44 -0.36 6.63
CA SER A 64 -7.41 0.48 7.35
C SER A 64 -8.50 1.04 6.45
N ALA A 65 -8.22 1.22 5.15
CA ALA A 65 -9.21 1.62 4.14
C ALA A 65 -9.99 0.44 3.55
N GLY A 66 -9.76 -0.80 4.02
CA GLY A 66 -10.46 -1.99 3.54
C GLY A 66 -10.04 -2.45 2.14
N LEU A 67 -8.93 -1.93 1.59
CA LEU A 67 -8.50 -2.27 0.22
C LEU A 67 -7.74 -3.58 0.13
N ILE A 68 -7.13 -4.04 1.23
CA ILE A 68 -6.36 -5.28 1.30
C ILE A 68 -6.63 -6.03 2.62
N GLY A 69 -6.53 -7.35 2.56
CA GLY A 69 -6.47 -8.22 3.74
C GLY A 69 -5.03 -8.59 4.10
N ILE A 70 -4.85 -9.18 5.28
CA ILE A 70 -3.62 -9.88 5.66
C ILE A 70 -4.03 -11.31 5.97
N ASP A 71 -3.38 -12.25 5.31
CA ASP A 71 -3.48 -13.65 5.68
C ASP A 71 -2.44 -13.94 6.77
N SER A 72 -2.89 -14.39 7.93
CA SER A 72 -2.06 -14.71 9.10
C SER A 72 -1.45 -16.10 9.06
N VAL A 73 -1.77 -16.92 8.05
CA VAL A 73 -1.26 -18.30 7.93
C VAL A 73 0.15 -18.34 7.30
N ALA A 74 0.51 -17.34 6.51
CA ALA A 74 1.86 -17.19 5.96
C ALA A 74 2.70 -16.27 6.86
N GLY A 75 3.35 -16.87 7.87
CA GLY A 75 4.44 -16.23 8.63
C GLY A 75 5.57 -15.80 7.71
#